data_AF-A0A0S8H9N1-F1
#
_entry.id   AF-A0A0S8H9N1-F1
#
_cell.length_a   1.000
_cell.length_b   1.000
_cell.length_c   1.000
_cell.angle_alpha   90.00
_cell.angle_beta   90.00
_cell.angle_gamma   90.00
#
_symmetry.space_group_name_H-M   'P 1'
#
loop_
_entity.id
_entity.type
_entity.pdbx_description
1 polymer ?
#
loop_
_entity_poly.entity_id
_entity_poly.type
_entity_poly.pdbx_seq_one_letter_code
_entity_poly.pdbx_strand_id
1 'polypeptide(L)'
;MLTFDLILVFIVLLFILVSLYREILGPAFTFMVGVITLGIFGILTPAEILKGFANEQVAVVILLLVIGDLLRKTGAVEIIFDRYFKTARSYKGFLSRMILLLSGFSSFLNNTPLVAVMMPYVHSWCKRNNYSPSKFLIPLSYAAILGGCATLIGTSTNLIVGGLVAEQTIAPELRSLNIFDFSAVGFTMILLGYIYMMFLGDKLLPSRPDVITQFSTGGREYLLEARIPEKSEMIGKTVEESGFVNYPGIDLVEIWRRGYKITDFGPELLLDRGDTLIFAGDNETIADMIKEQRGLSLPEVGMFTKKKRSEMVEVVVSQNSTLINKTVRESDFRNKYDAAVISIHRNGELIKGRVGEVEQKAGDVLLLFAGADFVQRTATTTDFYFISKVREFVRVEWYKNAVVLGGIITAIVLAAFQIFPLILSLLILIILSLALKITHPKELPRSIEF
;
A
#
# COMPACT_ATOMS: atom_id res chain seq x y z
N MET A 1 -42.65 14.91 34.53
CA MET A 1 -42.17 16.29 34.30
C MET A 1 -40.73 16.20 33.81
N LEU A 2 -40.35 16.98 32.81
CA LEU A 2 -38.95 17.07 32.34
C LEU A 2 -38.11 17.70 33.46
N THR A 3 -37.16 16.96 34.02
CA THR A 3 -36.19 17.50 34.99
C THR A 3 -35.13 18.33 34.27
N PHE A 4 -34.52 19.28 34.98
CA PHE A 4 -33.44 20.12 34.43
C PHE A 4 -32.31 19.25 33.83
N ASP A 5 -31.90 18.21 34.55
CA ASP A 5 -30.87 17.28 34.12
C ASP A 5 -31.22 16.62 32.78
N LEU A 6 -32.47 16.20 32.61
CA LEU A 6 -32.93 15.53 31.39
C LEU A 6 -32.97 16.49 30.20
N ILE A 7 -33.39 17.74 30.40
CA ILE A 7 -33.36 18.79 29.36
C ILE A 7 -31.91 19.04 28.94
N LEU A 8 -30.98 19.16 29.90
CA LEU A 8 -29.58 19.40 29.62
C LEU A 8 -28.95 18.24 28.85
N VAL A 9 -29.24 16.99 29.21
CA VAL A 9 -28.81 15.80 28.45
C VAL A 9 -29.32 15.86 27.00
N PHE A 10 -30.59 16.19 26.78
CA PHE A 10 -31.14 16.32 25.43
C PHE A 10 -30.46 17.42 24.61
N ILE A 11 -30.17 18.57 25.23
CA ILE A 11 -29.44 19.67 24.57
C ILE A 11 -28.04 19.20 24.17
N VAL A 12 -27.33 18.51 25.07
CA VAL A 12 -25.98 17.98 24.77
C VAL A 12 -26.02 16.95 23.65
N LEU A 13 -26.99 16.03 23.66
CA LEU A 13 -27.16 15.05 22.58
C LEU A 13 -27.50 15.71 21.24
N LEU A 14 -28.38 16.71 21.25
CA LEU A 14 -28.72 17.46 20.05
C LEU A 14 -27.49 18.22 19.51
N PHE A 15 -26.71 18.84 20.39
CA PHE A 15 -25.45 19.47 20.03
C PHE A 15 -24.49 18.47 19.39
N ILE A 16 -24.26 17.30 19.99
CA ILE A 16 -23.38 16.26 19.44
C ILE A 16 -23.86 15.85 18.04
N LEU A 17 -25.16 15.56 17.89
CA LEU A 17 -25.73 15.15 16.59
C LEU A 17 -25.57 16.23 15.53
N VAL A 18 -25.89 17.49 15.84
CA VAL A 18 -25.76 18.61 14.91
C VAL A 18 -24.29 18.89 14.57
N SER A 19 -23.41 18.88 15.56
CA SER A 19 -21.98 19.14 15.38
C SER A 19 -21.33 18.07 14.50
N LEU A 20 -21.66 16.78 14.71
CA LEU A 20 -21.16 15.68 13.87
C LEU A 20 -21.74 15.71 12.46
N TYR A 21 -23.04 16.01 12.30
CA TYR A 21 -23.68 16.06 10.99
C TYR A 21 -23.22 17.25 10.14
N ARG A 22 -22.98 18.40 10.76
CA ARG A 22 -22.51 19.64 10.11
C ARG A 22 -20.98 19.76 10.11
N GLU A 23 -20.27 18.82 10.71
CA GLU A 23 -18.82 18.83 10.89
C GLU A 23 -18.29 20.17 11.48
N ILE A 24 -19.03 20.75 12.44
CA ILE A 24 -18.69 22.08 13.02
C ILE A 24 -17.37 22.00 13.79
N LEU A 25 -17.21 20.92 14.55
CA LEU A 25 -16.03 20.61 15.35
C LEU A 25 -15.62 19.16 15.06
N GLY A 26 -14.33 18.85 15.16
CA GLY A 26 -13.85 17.47 15.03
C GLY A 26 -14.55 16.52 16.03
N PRO A 27 -14.74 15.22 15.71
CA PRO A 27 -15.53 14.30 16.53
C PRO A 27 -15.06 14.24 17.98
N ALA A 28 -13.75 14.09 18.21
CA ALA A 28 -13.17 14.01 19.54
C ALA A 28 -13.49 15.28 20.38
N PHE A 29 -13.37 16.45 19.77
CA PHE A 29 -13.65 17.71 20.45
C PHE A 29 -15.15 17.89 20.73
N THR A 30 -16.01 17.48 19.79
CA THR A 30 -17.47 17.46 19.97
C THR A 30 -17.88 16.63 21.19
N PHE A 31 -17.37 15.39 21.29
CA PHE A 31 -17.66 14.52 22.43
C PHE A 31 -17.07 15.08 23.74
N MET A 32 -15.86 15.65 23.71
CA MET A 32 -15.23 16.24 24.90
C MET A 32 -16.04 17.41 25.46
N VAL A 33 -16.53 18.32 24.60
CA VAL A 33 -17.42 19.42 25.02
C VAL A 33 -18.69 18.87 25.65
N GLY A 34 -19.30 17.84 25.06
CA GLY A 34 -20.51 17.21 25.61
C GLY A 34 -20.28 16.60 26.99
N VAL A 35 -19.25 15.78 27.14
CA VAL A 35 -18.91 15.10 28.41
C VAL A 35 -18.52 16.11 29.50
N ILE A 36 -17.71 17.13 29.18
CA ILE A 36 -17.33 18.18 30.12
C ILE A 36 -18.54 18.99 30.55
N THR A 37 -19.46 19.32 29.62
CA THR A 37 -20.69 20.02 29.96
C THR A 37 -21.50 19.21 30.98
N LEU A 38 -21.73 17.91 30.72
CA LEU A 38 -22.44 17.05 31.68
C LEU A 38 -21.71 16.94 33.03
N GLY A 39 -20.38 16.95 33.03
CA GLY A 39 -19.56 16.95 34.25
C GLY A 39 -19.66 18.24 35.07
N ILE A 40 -19.62 19.41 34.42
CA ILE A 40 -19.73 20.73 35.07
C ILE A 40 -21.09 20.88 35.78
N PHE A 41 -22.16 20.42 35.13
CA PHE A 41 -23.51 20.49 35.69
C PHE A 41 -23.82 19.35 36.67
N GLY A 42 -22.84 18.49 37.00
CA GLY A 42 -22.99 17.42 38.00
C GLY A 42 -23.86 16.25 37.56
N ILE A 43 -24.20 16.15 36.27
CA ILE A 43 -24.95 15.03 35.70
C ILE A 43 -24.06 13.78 35.63
N LEU A 44 -22.78 13.97 35.34
CA LEU A 44 -21.77 12.91 35.36
C LEU A 44 -20.72 13.22 36.43
N THR A 45 -20.41 12.24 37.25
CA THR A 45 -19.28 12.30 38.18
C THR A 45 -17.95 12.07 37.43
N PRO A 46 -16.81 12.56 37.96
CA PRO A 46 -15.50 12.29 37.37
C PRO A 46 -15.20 10.79 37.22
N ALA A 47 -15.69 9.96 38.16
CA ALA A 47 -15.51 8.51 38.10
C ALA A 47 -16.30 7.88 36.93
N GLU A 48 -17.53 8.33 36.67
CA GLU A 48 -18.32 7.85 35.52
C GLU A 48 -17.72 8.28 34.18
N ILE A 49 -17.20 9.51 34.10
CA ILE A 49 -16.47 9.99 32.93
C ILE A 49 -15.25 9.10 32.65
N LEU A 50 -14.44 8.83 33.68
CA LEU A 50 -13.26 7.96 33.54
C LEU A 50 -13.63 6.51 33.21
N LYS A 51 -14.74 6.00 33.76
CA LYS A 51 -15.23 4.65 33.46
C LYS A 51 -15.56 4.49 31.97
N GLY A 52 -16.06 5.54 31.31
CA GLY A 52 -16.31 5.53 29.87
C GLY A 52 -15.05 5.31 29.00
N PHE A 53 -13.87 5.68 29.50
CA PHE A 53 -12.59 5.39 28.83
C PHE A 53 -12.07 3.97 29.11
N ALA A 54 -12.51 3.34 30.20
CA ALA A 54 -12.06 2.02 30.64
C ALA A 54 -12.90 0.87 30.04
N ASN A 55 -13.42 1.07 28.84
CA ASN A 55 -14.20 0.05 28.14
C ASN A 55 -13.28 -0.96 27.41
N GLU A 56 -13.50 -2.25 27.65
CA GLU A 56 -12.69 -3.34 27.07
C GLU A 56 -12.70 -3.30 25.53
N GLN A 57 -13.85 -3.03 24.93
CA GLN A 57 -14.02 -3.02 23.48
C GLN A 57 -13.26 -1.85 22.84
N VAL A 58 -13.17 -0.70 23.51
CA VAL A 58 -12.31 0.43 23.08
C VAL A 58 -10.84 -0.01 23.05
N ALA A 59 -10.37 -0.72 24.07
CA ALA A 59 -9.00 -1.26 24.09
C ALA A 59 -8.77 -2.26 22.95
N VAL A 60 -9.72 -3.17 22.69
CA VAL A 60 -9.65 -4.11 21.57
C VAL A 60 -9.54 -3.38 20.22
N VAL A 61 -10.32 -2.31 20.00
CA VAL A 61 -10.24 -1.50 18.77
C VAL A 61 -8.82 -0.94 18.59
N ILE A 62 -8.23 -0.36 19.63
CA ILE A 62 -6.86 0.19 19.59
C ILE A 62 -5.85 -0.91 19.23
N LEU A 63 -5.95 -2.08 19.86
CA LEU A 63 -5.07 -3.21 19.58
C LEU A 63 -5.21 -3.69 18.12
N LEU A 64 -6.42 -3.75 17.58
CA LEU A 64 -6.68 -4.11 16.19
C LEU A 64 -6.13 -3.09 15.20
N LEU A 65 -6.13 -1.78 15.53
CA LEU A 65 -5.47 -0.75 14.71
C LEU A 65 -3.95 -0.97 14.66
N VAL A 66 -3.34 -1.23 15.82
CA VAL A 66 -1.91 -1.58 15.92
C VAL A 66 -1.58 -2.82 15.11
N ILE A 67 -2.36 -3.90 15.25
CA ILE A 67 -2.20 -5.14 14.47
C ILE A 67 -2.39 -4.89 12.96
N GLY A 68 -3.33 -4.01 12.58
CA GLY A 68 -3.55 -3.60 11.20
C GLY A 68 -2.32 -2.92 10.58
N ASP A 69 -1.64 -2.05 11.32
CA ASP A 69 -0.37 -1.44 10.89
C ASP A 69 0.76 -2.49 10.78
N LEU A 70 0.83 -3.47 11.69
CA LEU A 70 1.79 -4.57 11.59
C LEU A 70 1.57 -5.43 10.34
N LEU A 71 0.31 -5.74 10.02
CA LEU A 71 -0.03 -6.44 8.78
C LEU A 71 0.37 -5.64 7.53
N ARG A 72 0.19 -4.32 7.56
CA ARG A 72 0.62 -3.42 6.48
C ARG A 72 2.14 -3.42 6.32
N LYS A 73 2.90 -3.24 7.41
CA LYS A 73 4.37 -3.21 7.39
C LYS A 73 5.02 -4.52 6.97
N THR A 74 4.39 -5.64 7.27
CA THR A 74 4.91 -6.97 6.93
C THR A 74 4.76 -7.32 5.44
N GLY A 75 3.93 -6.58 4.69
CA GLY A 75 3.57 -6.95 3.31
C GLY A 75 2.92 -8.33 3.21
N ALA A 76 2.46 -8.89 4.33
CA ALA A 76 1.95 -10.27 4.38
C ALA A 76 0.70 -10.43 3.52
N VAL A 77 -0.11 -9.37 3.46
CA VAL A 77 -1.34 -9.33 2.68
C VAL A 77 -1.03 -9.26 1.16
N GLU A 78 0.00 -8.51 0.76
CA GLU A 78 0.45 -8.40 -0.64
C GLU A 78 0.88 -9.76 -1.22
N ILE A 79 1.60 -10.57 -0.43
CA ILE A 79 2.01 -11.92 -0.83
C ILE A 79 0.80 -12.82 -1.11
N ILE A 80 -0.23 -12.73 -0.27
CA ILE A 80 -1.48 -13.49 -0.44
C ILE A 80 -2.17 -13.02 -1.71
N PHE A 81 -2.24 -11.71 -1.95
CA PHE A 81 -2.86 -11.12 -3.13
C PHE A 81 -2.14 -11.54 -4.42
N ASP A 82 -0.82 -11.37 -4.50
CA ASP A 82 -0.02 -11.79 -5.66
C ASP A 82 -0.29 -13.26 -6.02
N ARG A 83 -0.35 -14.14 -5.00
CA ARG A 83 -0.61 -15.56 -5.23
C ARG A 83 -2.05 -15.82 -5.66
N TYR A 84 -3.03 -15.17 -5.05
CA TYR A 84 -4.46 -15.40 -5.27
C TYR A 84 -4.96 -14.82 -6.60
N PHE A 85 -4.43 -13.67 -7.01
CA PHE A 85 -4.85 -12.96 -8.22
C PHE A 85 -3.98 -13.26 -9.45
N LYS A 86 -2.90 -14.03 -9.34
CA LYS A 86 -1.99 -14.36 -10.46
C LYS A 86 -2.70 -14.82 -11.74
N THR A 87 -3.83 -15.52 -11.60
CA THR A 87 -4.62 -16.07 -12.72
C THR A 87 -5.84 -15.22 -13.09
N ALA A 88 -6.12 -14.14 -12.36
CA ALA A 88 -7.23 -13.24 -12.66
C ALA A 88 -6.80 -12.25 -13.74
N ARG A 89 -7.21 -12.50 -14.98
CA ARG A 89 -6.98 -11.60 -16.12
C ARG A 89 -8.24 -10.92 -16.64
N SER A 90 -9.42 -11.40 -16.22
CA SER A 90 -10.71 -10.83 -16.65
C SER A 90 -11.30 -9.93 -15.57
N TYR A 91 -12.05 -8.91 -15.98
CA TYR A 91 -12.81 -8.02 -15.10
C TYR A 91 -13.57 -8.78 -14.00
N LYS A 92 -14.46 -9.70 -14.40
CA LYS A 92 -15.30 -10.47 -13.48
C LYS A 92 -14.48 -11.43 -12.61
N GLY A 93 -13.40 -12.00 -13.15
CA GLY A 93 -12.55 -12.93 -12.41
C GLY A 93 -11.73 -12.25 -11.33
N PHE A 94 -11.27 -11.02 -11.57
CA PHE A 94 -10.60 -10.23 -10.56
C PHE A 94 -11.59 -9.67 -9.54
N LEU A 95 -12.69 -9.07 -9.99
CA LEU A 95 -13.71 -8.49 -9.13
C LEU A 95 -14.30 -9.52 -8.15
N SER A 96 -14.63 -10.73 -8.62
CA SER A 96 -15.18 -11.77 -7.75
C SER A 96 -14.20 -12.21 -6.67
N ARG A 97 -12.96 -12.49 -7.06
CA ARG A 97 -11.86 -12.85 -6.15
C ARG A 97 -11.58 -11.74 -5.15
N MET A 98 -11.62 -10.49 -5.60
CA MET A 98 -11.40 -9.31 -4.76
C MET A 98 -12.49 -9.21 -3.70
N ILE A 99 -13.77 -9.29 -4.09
CA ILE A 99 -14.88 -9.22 -3.14
C ILE A 99 -14.77 -10.35 -2.11
N LEU A 100 -14.59 -11.61 -2.56
CA LEU A 100 -14.56 -12.76 -1.65
C LEU A 100 -13.39 -12.69 -0.66
N LEU A 101 -12.19 -12.39 -1.15
CA LEU A 101 -11.00 -12.34 -0.31
C LEU A 101 -11.09 -11.16 0.66
N LEU A 102 -11.44 -9.97 0.16
CA LEU A 102 -11.50 -8.77 0.99
C LEU A 102 -12.61 -8.86 2.04
N SER A 103 -13.82 -9.30 1.68
CA SER A 103 -14.89 -9.51 2.64
C SER A 103 -14.51 -10.54 3.71
N GLY A 104 -13.76 -11.58 3.33
CA GLY A 104 -13.22 -12.57 4.25
C GLY A 104 -12.24 -11.97 5.26
N PHE A 105 -11.27 -11.19 4.79
CA PHE A 105 -10.31 -10.51 5.68
C PHE A 105 -10.99 -9.43 6.55
N SER A 106 -11.85 -8.61 5.96
CA SER A 106 -12.57 -7.53 6.68
C SER A 106 -13.54 -8.06 7.72
N SER A 107 -14.02 -9.29 7.57
CA SER A 107 -14.77 -9.99 8.63
C SER A 107 -14.00 -10.08 9.94
N PHE A 108 -12.68 -9.92 9.94
CA PHE A 108 -11.85 -10.09 11.15
C PHE A 108 -10.84 -8.98 11.38
N LEU A 109 -10.71 -8.05 10.44
CA LEU A 109 -9.74 -6.96 10.44
C LEU A 109 -10.46 -5.64 10.16
N ASN A 110 -9.90 -4.56 10.67
CA ASN A 110 -10.40 -3.22 10.40
C ASN A 110 -10.35 -2.89 8.89
N ASN A 111 -11.44 -2.33 8.38
CA ASN A 111 -11.64 -2.05 6.94
C ASN A 111 -10.56 -1.12 6.35
N THR A 112 -10.22 -0.03 7.05
CA THR A 112 -9.36 1.04 6.54
C THR A 112 -7.95 0.59 6.16
N PRO A 113 -7.17 -0.08 7.06
CA PRO A 113 -5.85 -0.59 6.67
C PRO A 113 -5.90 -1.57 5.51
N LEU A 114 -6.92 -2.41 5.45
CA LEU A 114 -7.06 -3.42 4.41
C LEU A 114 -7.31 -2.78 3.03
N VAL A 115 -8.19 -1.78 2.95
CA VAL A 115 -8.44 -1.01 1.73
C VAL A 115 -7.19 -0.23 1.31
N ALA A 116 -6.47 0.40 2.26
CA ALA A 116 -5.25 1.15 1.98
C ALA A 116 -4.13 0.29 1.39
N VAL A 117 -4.01 -0.97 1.83
CA VAL A 117 -3.05 -1.94 1.26
C VAL A 117 -3.51 -2.43 -0.12
N MET A 118 -4.82 -2.66 -0.30
CA MET A 118 -5.35 -3.18 -1.56
C MET A 118 -5.46 -2.15 -2.68
N MET A 119 -5.69 -0.88 -2.35
CA MET A 119 -5.86 0.19 -3.33
C MET A 119 -4.70 0.27 -4.35
N PRO A 120 -3.41 0.33 -3.95
CA PRO A 120 -2.30 0.34 -4.91
C PRO A 120 -2.22 -0.95 -5.71
N TYR A 121 -2.49 -2.11 -5.10
CA TYR A 121 -2.48 -3.40 -5.79
C TYR A 121 -3.54 -3.47 -6.89
N VAL A 122 -4.78 -3.08 -6.56
CA VAL A 122 -5.90 -3.00 -7.50
C VAL A 122 -5.58 -2.02 -8.63
N HIS A 123 -5.00 -0.87 -8.30
CA HIS A 123 -4.59 0.14 -9.29
C HIS A 123 -3.56 -0.41 -10.28
N SER A 124 -2.46 -1.01 -9.80
CA SER A 124 -1.45 -1.62 -10.66
C SER A 124 -2.02 -2.79 -11.49
N TRP A 125 -2.91 -3.60 -10.93
CA TRP A 125 -3.59 -4.67 -11.68
C TRP A 125 -4.48 -4.12 -12.80
N CYS A 126 -5.26 -3.06 -12.51
CA CYS A 126 -6.09 -2.37 -13.50
C CYS A 126 -5.24 -1.83 -14.66
N LYS A 127 -4.10 -1.20 -14.35
CA LYS A 127 -3.18 -0.67 -15.36
C LYS A 127 -2.61 -1.77 -16.26
N ARG A 128 -2.09 -2.86 -15.66
CA ARG A 128 -1.53 -4.00 -16.40
C ARG A 128 -2.55 -4.72 -17.29
N ASN A 129 -3.83 -4.69 -16.93
CA ASN A 129 -4.92 -5.36 -17.67
C ASN A 129 -5.82 -4.38 -18.45
N ASN A 130 -5.41 -3.12 -18.59
CA ASN A 130 -6.11 -2.07 -19.33
C ASN A 130 -7.59 -1.87 -18.91
N TYR A 131 -7.83 -1.85 -17.60
CA TYR A 131 -9.14 -1.53 -17.01
C TYR A 131 -9.10 -0.22 -16.22
N SER A 132 -10.22 0.51 -16.15
CA SER A 132 -10.32 1.72 -15.33
C SER A 132 -10.40 1.38 -13.83
N PRO A 133 -9.51 1.92 -12.97
CA PRO A 133 -9.54 1.70 -11.52
C PRO A 133 -10.88 2.10 -10.85
N SER A 134 -11.57 3.11 -11.39
CA SER A 134 -12.87 3.57 -10.88
C SER A 134 -13.93 2.47 -10.77
N LYS A 135 -13.82 1.42 -11.62
CA LYS A 135 -14.73 0.27 -11.60
C LYS A 135 -14.42 -0.75 -10.50
N PHE A 136 -13.26 -0.67 -9.86
CA PHE A 136 -12.83 -1.62 -8.82
C PHE A 136 -12.67 -0.99 -7.45
N LEU A 137 -12.27 0.29 -7.37
CA LEU A 137 -12.03 0.95 -6.08
C LEU A 137 -13.31 1.15 -5.25
N ILE A 138 -14.44 1.45 -5.89
CA ILE A 138 -15.73 1.52 -5.19
C ILE A 138 -16.15 0.12 -4.69
N PRO A 139 -16.17 -0.93 -5.54
CA PRO A 139 -16.42 -2.30 -5.06
C PRO A 139 -15.45 -2.79 -3.98
N LEU A 140 -14.18 -2.39 -4.03
CA LEU A 140 -13.19 -2.68 -2.99
C LEU A 140 -13.66 -2.12 -1.64
N SER A 141 -14.06 -0.84 -1.59
CA SER A 141 -14.56 -0.23 -0.36
C SER A 141 -15.83 -0.92 0.14
N TYR A 142 -16.78 -1.25 -0.74
CA TYR A 142 -18.01 -1.94 -0.34
C TYR A 142 -17.77 -3.36 0.14
N ALA A 143 -16.88 -4.12 -0.50
CA ALA A 143 -16.52 -5.46 -0.03
C ALA A 143 -15.91 -5.42 1.39
N ALA A 144 -15.06 -4.44 1.68
CA ALA A 144 -14.51 -4.26 3.03
C ALA A 144 -15.61 -3.97 4.05
N ILE A 145 -16.50 -3.02 3.75
CA ILE A 145 -17.63 -2.66 4.64
C ILE A 145 -18.55 -3.86 4.88
N LEU A 146 -18.97 -4.56 3.82
CA LEU A 146 -19.85 -5.73 3.91
C LEU A 146 -19.19 -6.88 4.68
N GLY A 147 -17.89 -7.11 4.46
CA GLY A 147 -17.09 -8.03 5.24
C GLY A 147 -17.09 -7.68 6.73
N GLY A 148 -16.79 -6.42 7.07
CA GLY A 148 -16.75 -5.95 8.46
C GLY A 148 -18.05 -6.14 9.22
N CYS A 149 -19.20 -6.13 8.53
CA CYS A 149 -20.50 -6.39 9.13
C CYS A 149 -20.76 -7.87 9.49
N ALA A 150 -19.92 -8.81 9.05
CA ALA A 150 -20.15 -10.24 9.25
C ALA A 150 -19.71 -10.77 10.62
N THR A 151 -18.89 -10.05 11.37
CA THR A 151 -18.56 -10.45 12.74
C THR A 151 -18.61 -9.27 13.70
N LEU A 152 -18.62 -9.58 14.99
CA LEU A 152 -18.48 -8.57 16.04
C LEU A 152 -17.18 -7.77 15.93
N ILE A 153 -16.09 -8.40 15.47
CA ILE A 153 -14.75 -7.82 15.44
C ILE A 153 -14.49 -7.03 14.15
N GLY A 154 -15.19 -7.36 13.06
CA GLY A 154 -14.93 -6.80 11.73
C GLY A 154 -15.12 -5.28 11.63
N THR A 155 -15.89 -4.65 12.54
CA THR A 155 -16.05 -3.19 12.57
C THR A 155 -16.12 -2.66 14.00
N SER A 156 -15.55 -1.46 14.20
CA SER A 156 -15.59 -0.75 15.48
C SER A 156 -17.01 -0.47 15.96
N THR A 157 -17.96 -0.29 15.05
CA THR A 157 -19.38 -0.08 15.40
C THR A 157 -19.98 -1.31 16.09
N ASN A 158 -19.64 -2.52 15.64
CA ASN A 158 -20.12 -3.76 16.24
C ASN A 158 -19.49 -3.99 17.61
N LEU A 159 -18.19 -3.68 17.75
CA LEU A 159 -17.50 -3.74 19.04
C LEU A 159 -18.11 -2.78 20.06
N ILE A 160 -18.47 -1.55 19.67
CA ILE A 160 -19.16 -0.60 20.56
C ILE A 160 -20.51 -1.18 21.03
N VAL A 161 -21.32 -1.72 20.11
CA VAL A 161 -22.59 -2.36 20.47
C VAL A 161 -22.37 -3.55 21.41
N GLY A 162 -21.32 -4.36 21.17
CA GLY A 162 -20.91 -5.44 22.05
C GLY A 162 -20.59 -4.96 23.47
N GLY A 163 -19.89 -3.84 23.61
CA GLY A 163 -19.60 -3.21 24.90
C GLY A 163 -20.87 -2.70 25.60
N LEU A 164 -21.75 -2.02 24.87
CA LEU A 164 -23.03 -1.55 25.42
C LEU A 164 -23.92 -2.70 25.90
N VAL A 165 -23.96 -3.82 25.16
CA VAL A 165 -24.71 -5.02 25.58
C VAL A 165 -24.09 -5.69 26.80
N ALA A 166 -22.77 -5.63 26.96
CA ALA A 166 -22.06 -6.19 28.11
C ALA A 166 -22.22 -5.34 29.38
N GLU A 167 -22.35 -4.01 29.25
CA GLU A 167 -22.40 -3.08 30.39
C GLU A 167 -23.82 -2.71 30.84
N GLN A 168 -24.83 -2.92 29.99
CA GLN A 168 -26.22 -2.55 30.31
C GLN A 168 -26.81 -3.38 31.45
N THR A 169 -27.68 -2.74 32.24
CA THR A 169 -28.37 -3.35 33.39
C THR A 169 -29.88 -3.47 33.19
N ILE A 170 -30.38 -3.11 32.00
CA ILE A 170 -31.82 -2.97 31.70
C ILE A 170 -32.43 -4.34 31.39
N ALA A 171 -31.71 -5.18 30.66
CA ALA A 171 -32.10 -6.52 30.26
C ALA A 171 -31.01 -7.52 30.70
N PRO A 172 -30.96 -7.90 31.99
CA PRO A 172 -29.88 -8.75 32.53
C PRO A 172 -29.85 -10.17 31.93
N GLU A 173 -30.94 -10.61 31.31
CA GLU A 173 -31.00 -11.90 30.60
C GLU A 173 -30.34 -11.86 29.21
N LEU A 174 -30.03 -10.67 28.70
CA LEU A 174 -29.41 -10.50 27.38
C LEU A 174 -27.95 -10.94 27.46
N ARG A 175 -27.63 -12.10 26.86
CA ARG A 175 -26.26 -12.59 26.78
C ARG A 175 -25.36 -11.64 26.01
N SER A 176 -24.07 -11.59 26.38
CA SER A 176 -23.05 -10.88 25.61
C SER A 176 -23.00 -11.38 24.16
N LEU A 177 -22.66 -10.46 23.25
CA LEU A 177 -22.52 -10.77 21.84
C LEU A 177 -21.24 -11.57 21.58
N ASN A 178 -21.39 -12.69 20.90
CA ASN A 178 -20.31 -13.52 20.42
C ASN A 178 -19.81 -13.05 19.05
N ILE A 179 -18.60 -13.47 18.68
CA ILE A 179 -17.97 -13.08 17.41
C ILE A 179 -18.87 -13.34 16.20
N PHE A 180 -19.57 -14.47 16.19
CA PHE A 180 -20.38 -14.92 15.05
C PHE A 180 -21.88 -14.64 15.18
N ASP A 181 -22.34 -13.86 16.17
CA ASP A 181 -23.75 -13.51 16.30
C ASP A 181 -24.25 -12.67 15.10
N PHE A 182 -23.35 -11.94 14.43
CA PHE A 182 -23.64 -11.16 13.23
C PHE A 182 -23.52 -11.96 11.92
N SER A 183 -22.97 -13.18 11.95
CA SER A 183 -22.58 -13.92 10.74
C SER A 183 -23.73 -14.20 9.80
N ALA A 184 -24.92 -14.53 10.32
CA ALA A 184 -26.08 -14.80 9.48
C ALA A 184 -26.46 -13.58 8.65
N VAL A 185 -26.59 -12.42 9.29
CA VAL A 185 -26.96 -11.16 8.63
C VAL A 185 -25.83 -10.71 7.70
N GLY A 186 -24.58 -10.69 8.18
CA GLY A 186 -23.47 -10.21 7.38
C GLY A 186 -23.15 -11.11 6.19
N PHE A 187 -23.27 -12.43 6.30
CA PHE A 187 -23.12 -13.32 5.14
C PHE A 187 -24.20 -13.06 4.09
N THR A 188 -25.46 -12.83 4.51
CA THR A 188 -26.52 -12.42 3.59
C THR A 188 -26.19 -11.08 2.92
N MET A 189 -25.69 -10.09 3.67
CA MET A 189 -25.25 -8.81 3.11
C MET A 189 -24.10 -8.95 2.11
N ILE A 190 -23.09 -9.77 2.43
CA ILE A 190 -21.97 -10.09 1.53
C ILE A 190 -22.49 -10.75 0.25
N LEU A 191 -23.39 -11.72 0.37
CA LEU A 191 -23.96 -12.42 -0.78
C LEU A 191 -24.75 -11.46 -1.68
N LEU A 192 -25.64 -10.65 -1.12
CA LEU A 192 -26.41 -9.66 -1.86
C LEU A 192 -25.52 -8.61 -2.50
N GLY A 193 -24.53 -8.10 -1.76
CA GLY A 193 -23.56 -7.13 -2.28
C GLY A 193 -22.66 -7.72 -3.37
N TYR A 194 -22.24 -8.98 -3.23
CA TYR A 194 -21.49 -9.71 -4.25
C TYR A 194 -22.30 -9.81 -5.54
N ILE A 195 -23.56 -10.26 -5.46
CA ILE A 195 -24.47 -10.33 -6.61
C ILE A 195 -24.63 -8.93 -7.22
N TYR A 196 -24.95 -7.92 -6.42
CA TYR A 196 -25.12 -6.55 -6.89
C TYR A 196 -23.90 -6.02 -7.65
N MET A 197 -22.70 -6.13 -7.06
CA MET A 197 -21.47 -5.65 -7.67
C MET A 197 -21.10 -6.42 -8.94
N MET A 198 -21.38 -7.73 -8.99
CA MET A 198 -21.08 -8.58 -10.16
C MET A 198 -22.00 -8.33 -11.35
N PHE A 199 -23.28 -7.98 -11.13
CA PHE A 199 -24.27 -7.82 -12.20
C PHE A 199 -24.59 -6.37 -12.55
N LEU A 200 -24.62 -5.47 -11.55
CA LEU A 200 -25.02 -4.07 -11.71
C LEU A 200 -23.82 -3.10 -11.63
N GLY A 201 -22.74 -3.49 -10.94
CA GLY A 201 -21.58 -2.62 -10.71
C GLY A 201 -20.97 -2.06 -12.00
N ASP A 202 -20.70 -2.91 -12.99
CA ASP A 202 -20.08 -2.47 -14.26
C ASP A 202 -20.95 -1.50 -15.08
N LYS A 203 -22.29 -1.57 -14.92
CA LYS A 203 -23.24 -0.70 -15.64
C LYS A 203 -23.42 0.65 -14.97
N LEU A 204 -23.37 0.69 -13.64
CA LEU A 204 -23.62 1.90 -12.85
C LEU A 204 -22.34 2.71 -12.60
N LEU A 205 -21.19 2.04 -12.52
CA LEU A 205 -19.93 2.70 -12.21
C LEU A 205 -19.36 3.41 -13.44
N PRO A 206 -19.06 4.72 -13.35
CA PRO A 206 -18.49 5.44 -14.47
C PRO A 206 -17.09 4.90 -14.77
N SER A 207 -16.81 4.69 -16.07
CA SER A 207 -15.44 4.47 -16.54
C SER A 207 -14.76 5.83 -16.58
N ARG A 208 -14.07 6.20 -15.50
CA ARG A 208 -13.24 7.40 -15.47
C ARG A 208 -11.81 6.95 -15.81
N PRO A 209 -11.25 7.34 -16.97
CA PRO A 209 -9.80 7.32 -17.11
C PRO A 209 -9.22 8.11 -15.94
N ASP A 210 -8.18 7.55 -15.37
CA ASP A 210 -7.86 7.73 -13.97
C ASP A 210 -7.37 9.17 -13.68
N VAL A 211 -7.84 9.76 -12.57
CA VAL A 211 -7.45 11.11 -12.14
C VAL A 211 -5.99 11.11 -11.69
N ILE A 212 -5.49 9.96 -11.22
CA ILE A 212 -4.06 9.75 -10.98
C ILE A 212 -3.33 9.73 -12.32
N THR A 213 -3.93 9.28 -13.43
CA THR A 213 -3.35 9.43 -14.77
C THR A 213 -3.42 10.86 -15.29
N GLN A 214 -4.28 11.74 -14.79
CA GLN A 214 -4.23 13.19 -15.10
C GLN A 214 -3.20 13.96 -14.29
N PHE A 215 -2.83 13.47 -13.10
CA PHE A 215 -1.64 13.92 -12.36
C PHE A 215 -0.36 13.18 -12.79
N SER A 216 -0.49 11.98 -13.38
CA SER A 216 0.59 11.12 -13.89
C SER A 216 0.66 11.07 -15.42
N THR A 217 -0.02 11.97 -16.13
CA THR A 217 0.35 12.35 -17.50
C THR A 217 1.60 13.25 -17.47
N GLY A 218 2.06 13.63 -16.28
CA GLY A 218 3.46 13.99 -16.00
C GLY A 218 4.27 12.83 -15.39
N GLY A 219 3.75 11.60 -15.42
CA GLY A 219 4.49 10.39 -15.09
C GLY A 219 5.50 10.18 -16.19
N ARG A 220 6.69 10.75 -15.98
CA ARG A 220 7.81 10.73 -16.91
C ARG A 220 7.98 9.34 -17.52
N GLU A 221 8.03 9.26 -18.83
CA GLU A 221 8.48 8.05 -19.53
C GLU A 221 9.96 7.88 -19.26
N TYR A 222 10.33 6.76 -18.66
CA TYR A 222 11.71 6.47 -18.28
C TYR A 222 12.36 5.60 -19.35
N LEU A 223 13.60 5.93 -19.69
CA LEU A 223 14.42 5.08 -20.56
C LEU A 223 15.26 4.13 -19.71
N LEU A 224 15.14 2.84 -19.97
CA LEU A 224 16.02 1.81 -19.43
C LEU A 224 17.00 1.36 -20.51
N GLU A 225 18.29 1.49 -20.22
CA GLU A 225 19.36 0.91 -21.03
C GLU A 225 19.63 -0.53 -20.57
N ALA A 226 19.47 -1.51 -21.46
CA ALA A 226 19.78 -2.91 -21.20
C ALA A 226 20.70 -3.46 -22.29
N ARG A 227 21.67 -4.29 -21.91
CA ARG A 227 22.62 -4.86 -22.88
C ARG A 227 22.35 -6.35 -23.10
N ILE A 228 22.58 -6.83 -24.32
CA ILE A 228 22.59 -8.25 -24.66
C ILE A 228 23.97 -8.83 -24.37
N PRO A 229 24.16 -9.64 -23.30
CA PRO A 229 25.44 -10.24 -22.97
C PRO A 229 25.85 -11.31 -23.99
N GLU A 230 27.14 -11.64 -24.05
CA GLU A 230 27.70 -12.55 -25.07
C GLU A 230 27.12 -13.97 -25.07
N LYS A 231 26.48 -14.38 -23.97
CA LYS A 231 25.82 -15.70 -23.81
C LYS A 231 24.30 -15.59 -23.68
N SER A 232 23.70 -14.52 -24.18
CA SER A 232 22.25 -14.32 -24.09
C SER A 232 21.50 -15.24 -25.05
N GLU A 233 20.38 -15.81 -24.58
CA GLU A 233 19.40 -16.53 -25.40
C GLU A 233 18.63 -15.62 -26.38
N MET A 234 18.87 -14.30 -26.33
CA MET A 234 18.30 -13.31 -27.23
C MET A 234 19.09 -13.13 -28.52
N ILE A 235 20.32 -13.66 -28.60
CA ILE A 235 21.16 -13.54 -29.80
C ILE A 235 20.51 -14.32 -30.95
N GLY A 236 20.28 -13.65 -32.08
CA GLY A 236 19.70 -14.24 -33.27
C GLY A 236 18.18 -14.38 -33.25
N LYS A 237 17.49 -13.87 -32.22
CA LYS A 237 16.02 -13.71 -32.23
C LYS A 237 15.64 -12.39 -32.87
N THR A 238 14.47 -12.34 -33.49
CA THR A 238 13.91 -11.07 -33.96
C THR A 238 13.42 -10.21 -32.80
N VAL A 239 13.27 -8.91 -33.03
CA VAL A 239 12.68 -7.97 -32.06
C VAL A 239 11.28 -8.42 -31.62
N GLU A 240 10.48 -9.01 -32.51
CA GLU A 240 9.17 -9.59 -32.17
C GLU A 240 9.28 -10.87 -31.31
N GLU A 241 10.15 -11.80 -31.68
CA GLU A 241 10.36 -13.07 -30.97
C GLU A 241 11.00 -12.89 -29.59
N SER A 242 11.71 -11.78 -29.38
CA SER A 242 12.27 -11.41 -28.08
C SER A 242 11.20 -11.20 -27.00
N GLY A 243 9.95 -10.93 -27.41
CA GLY A 243 8.83 -10.66 -26.52
C GLY A 243 8.88 -9.29 -25.84
N PHE A 244 9.81 -8.42 -26.24
CA PHE A 244 9.90 -7.05 -25.70
C PHE A 244 8.88 -6.09 -26.32
N VAL A 245 8.52 -6.27 -27.60
CA VAL A 245 7.49 -5.46 -28.29
C VAL A 245 6.09 -5.69 -27.73
N ASN A 246 5.84 -6.88 -27.19
CA ASN A 246 4.53 -7.27 -26.67
C ASN A 246 4.44 -7.15 -25.13
N TYR A 247 5.36 -6.43 -24.48
CA TYR A 247 5.32 -6.24 -23.03
C TYR A 247 4.40 -5.05 -22.67
N PRO A 248 3.30 -5.27 -21.93
CA PRO A 248 2.34 -4.19 -21.66
C PRO A 248 2.99 -3.04 -20.87
N GLY A 249 3.04 -1.84 -21.47
CA GLY A 249 3.53 -0.62 -20.82
C GLY A 249 5.04 -0.36 -20.95
N ILE A 250 5.75 -1.12 -21.81
CA ILE A 250 7.14 -0.85 -22.18
C ILE A 250 7.29 -0.91 -23.70
N ASP A 251 7.90 0.12 -24.26
CA ASP A 251 8.22 0.24 -25.68
C ASP A 251 9.72 0.16 -25.91
N LEU A 252 10.18 -0.72 -26.81
CA LEU A 252 11.56 -0.65 -27.30
C LEU A 252 11.66 0.53 -28.26
N VAL A 253 12.46 1.54 -27.92
CA VAL A 253 12.53 2.80 -28.68
C VAL A 253 13.82 2.96 -29.48
N GLU A 254 14.93 2.39 -29.00
CA GLU A 254 16.22 2.49 -29.70
C GLU A 254 17.06 1.23 -29.54
N ILE A 255 17.83 0.90 -30.57
CA ILE A 255 18.87 -0.13 -30.52
C ILE A 255 20.20 0.51 -30.92
N TRP A 256 21.21 0.32 -30.09
CA TRP A 256 22.57 0.77 -30.36
C TRP A 256 23.47 -0.43 -30.64
N ARG A 257 23.95 -0.49 -31.89
CA ARG A 257 24.81 -1.58 -32.36
C ARG A 257 26.16 -1.03 -32.81
N ARG A 258 27.23 -1.47 -32.15
CA ARG A 258 28.63 -1.09 -32.50
C ARG A 258 28.82 0.42 -32.64
N GLY A 259 28.12 1.21 -31.82
CA GLY A 259 28.20 2.68 -31.83
C GLY A 259 27.23 3.39 -32.77
N TYR A 260 26.49 2.67 -33.62
CA TYR A 260 25.45 3.25 -34.48
C TYR A 260 24.08 3.14 -33.85
N LYS A 261 23.29 4.22 -33.98
CA LYS A 261 21.92 4.31 -33.51
C LYS A 261 20.96 3.75 -34.56
N ILE A 262 20.09 2.83 -34.17
CA ILE A 262 19.03 2.25 -34.98
C ILE A 262 17.70 2.64 -34.31
N THR A 263 16.96 3.55 -34.95
CA THR A 263 15.64 4.01 -34.50
C THR A 263 14.49 3.53 -35.38
N ASP A 264 14.81 3.08 -36.59
CA ASP A 264 13.84 2.52 -37.54
C ASP A 264 14.17 1.04 -37.70
N PHE A 265 13.50 0.21 -36.92
CA PHE A 265 13.66 -1.24 -36.94
C PHE A 265 12.31 -1.91 -37.07
N GLY A 266 12.20 -2.79 -38.07
CA GLY A 266 11.02 -3.64 -38.23
C GLY A 266 11.00 -4.80 -37.22
N PRO A 267 9.85 -5.47 -37.05
CA PRO A 267 9.71 -6.60 -36.14
C PRO A 267 10.69 -7.75 -36.43
N GLU A 268 11.16 -7.85 -37.67
CA GLU A 268 12.09 -8.87 -38.15
C GLU A 268 13.57 -8.57 -37.86
N LEU A 269 13.91 -7.41 -37.29
CA LEU A 269 15.31 -7.08 -37.00
C LEU A 269 15.90 -8.11 -36.01
N LEU A 270 16.98 -8.77 -36.41
CA LEU A 270 17.69 -9.74 -35.56
C LEU A 270 18.57 -9.01 -34.54
N LEU A 271 18.46 -9.42 -33.27
CA LEU A 271 19.28 -8.94 -32.16
C LEU A 271 20.67 -9.59 -32.19
N ASP A 272 21.73 -8.79 -32.01
CA ASP A 272 23.13 -9.22 -32.04
C ASP A 272 23.78 -9.09 -30.66
N ARG A 273 24.87 -9.83 -30.45
CA ARG A 273 25.65 -9.77 -29.21
C ARG A 273 26.17 -8.36 -28.98
N GLY A 274 26.07 -7.89 -27.74
CA GLY A 274 26.57 -6.58 -27.33
C GLY A 274 25.71 -5.40 -27.76
N ASP A 275 24.55 -5.64 -28.40
CA ASP A 275 23.54 -4.60 -28.62
C ASP A 275 23.08 -4.00 -27.30
N THR A 276 22.86 -2.69 -27.33
CA THR A 276 22.27 -1.93 -26.25
C THR A 276 20.85 -1.56 -26.65
N LEU A 277 19.87 -2.07 -25.91
CA LEU A 277 18.45 -1.83 -26.09
C LEU A 277 17.98 -0.72 -25.14
N ILE A 278 17.24 0.25 -25.68
CA ILE A 278 16.65 1.34 -24.91
C ILE A 278 15.15 1.14 -24.87
N PHE A 279 14.61 0.97 -23.66
CA PHE A 279 13.19 0.75 -23.40
C PHE A 279 12.55 1.98 -22.76
N ALA A 280 11.43 2.47 -23.27
CA ALA A 280 10.62 3.52 -22.66
C ALA A 280 9.45 2.92 -21.88
N GLY A 281 9.20 3.35 -20.65
CA GLY A 281 8.05 2.90 -19.87
C GLY A 281 7.93 3.61 -18.52
N ASP A 282 6.89 3.31 -17.76
CA ASP A 282 6.76 3.85 -16.40
C ASP A 282 7.62 3.09 -15.36
N ASN A 283 7.83 3.71 -14.19
CA ASN A 283 8.65 3.17 -13.10
C ASN A 283 8.23 1.76 -12.64
N GLU A 284 6.93 1.51 -12.52
CA GLU A 284 6.42 0.22 -12.00
C GLU A 284 6.69 -0.89 -13.02
N THR A 285 6.43 -0.61 -14.29
CA THR A 285 6.52 -1.56 -15.38
C THR A 285 7.98 -1.90 -15.68
N ILE A 286 8.88 -0.91 -15.68
CA ILE A 286 10.33 -1.14 -15.80
C ILE A 286 10.85 -2.00 -14.65
N ALA A 287 10.39 -1.75 -13.42
CA ALA A 287 10.79 -2.54 -12.25
C ALA A 287 10.33 -4.01 -12.34
N ASP A 288 9.14 -4.27 -12.90
CA ASP A 288 8.64 -5.62 -13.13
C ASP A 288 9.45 -6.35 -14.21
N MET A 289 9.76 -5.68 -15.32
CA MET A 289 10.60 -6.25 -16.39
C MET A 289 12.01 -6.61 -15.89
N ILE A 290 12.59 -5.77 -15.03
CA ILE A 290 13.89 -6.02 -14.37
C ILE A 290 13.85 -7.29 -13.52
N LYS A 291 12.77 -7.52 -12.76
CA LYS A 291 12.62 -8.70 -11.88
C LYS A 291 12.53 -10.01 -12.65
N GLU A 292 12.01 -10.00 -13.87
CA GLU A 292 11.82 -11.21 -14.68
C GLU A 292 13.14 -11.72 -15.32
N GLN A 293 14.24 -10.96 -15.30
CA GLN A 293 15.59 -11.35 -15.76
C GLN A 293 15.60 -12.21 -17.04
N ARG A 294 15.00 -11.72 -18.12
CA ARG A 294 14.93 -12.42 -19.43
C ARG A 294 16.24 -12.38 -20.22
N GLY A 295 17.35 -12.80 -19.61
CA GLY A 295 18.65 -12.89 -20.31
C GLY A 295 19.27 -11.56 -20.75
N LEU A 296 18.75 -10.42 -20.25
CA LEU A 296 19.33 -9.09 -20.40
C LEU A 296 20.25 -8.79 -19.21
N SER A 297 21.41 -8.19 -19.47
CA SER A 297 22.25 -7.62 -18.42
C SER A 297 21.88 -6.15 -18.23
N LEU A 298 21.47 -5.80 -17.01
CA LEU A 298 21.28 -4.42 -16.58
C LEU A 298 22.64 -3.73 -16.38
N PRO A 299 22.69 -2.39 -16.36
CA PRO A 299 23.89 -1.68 -15.95
C PRO A 299 24.29 -2.18 -14.55
N GLU A 300 25.48 -2.77 -14.43
CA GLU A 300 25.98 -3.24 -13.15
C GLU A 300 26.02 -2.07 -12.15
N VAL A 301 25.33 -2.23 -11.02
CA VAL A 301 25.56 -1.41 -9.82
C VAL A 301 27.01 -1.67 -9.38
N GLY A 302 27.65 -0.70 -8.74
CA GLY A 302 29.06 -0.77 -8.35
C GLY A 302 29.44 -1.99 -7.49
N MET A 303 30.72 -2.04 -7.11
CA MET A 303 31.45 -3.17 -6.47
C MET A 303 30.58 -4.33 -5.98
N PHE A 304 30.77 -5.50 -6.64
CA PHE A 304 30.27 -6.82 -6.28
C PHE A 304 30.01 -7.01 -4.78
N THR A 305 28.81 -6.64 -4.34
CA THR A 305 28.36 -6.95 -3.00
C THR A 305 27.28 -8.00 -3.14
N LYS A 306 27.58 -9.20 -2.62
CA LYS A 306 26.71 -10.39 -2.51
C LYS A 306 25.44 -10.15 -1.66
N LYS A 307 24.86 -8.95 -1.66
CA LYS A 307 23.63 -8.61 -0.93
C LYS A 307 22.51 -8.35 -1.92
N LYS A 308 21.45 -9.15 -1.80
CA LYS A 308 20.22 -9.15 -2.64
C LYS A 308 19.32 -7.94 -2.37
N ARG A 309 19.82 -6.70 -2.42
CA ARG A 309 19.01 -5.50 -2.20
C ARG A 309 19.45 -4.39 -3.15
N SER A 310 18.61 -4.13 -4.16
CA SER A 310 18.70 -2.99 -5.05
C SER A 310 17.33 -2.32 -5.09
N GLU A 311 17.31 -0.99 -5.07
CA GLU A 311 16.10 -0.16 -5.02
C GLU A 311 16.15 0.93 -6.09
N MET A 312 14.99 1.40 -6.53
CA MET A 312 14.89 2.54 -7.45
C MET A 312 14.69 3.80 -6.61
N VAL A 313 15.53 4.82 -6.81
CA VAL A 313 15.48 6.06 -6.02
C VAL A 313 15.50 7.25 -6.95
N GLU A 314 14.61 8.22 -6.70
CA GLU A 314 14.61 9.50 -7.40
C GLU A 314 15.28 10.56 -6.52
N VAL A 315 16.32 11.19 -7.06
CA VAL A 315 17.09 12.24 -6.37
C VAL A 315 17.24 13.47 -7.25
N VAL A 316 17.38 14.64 -6.64
CA VAL A 316 17.70 15.88 -7.34
C VAL A 316 19.13 16.27 -7.07
N VAL A 317 19.86 16.64 -8.11
CA VAL A 317 21.20 17.20 -8.00
C VAL A 317 21.12 18.53 -7.26
N SER A 318 21.75 18.59 -6.09
CA SER A 318 21.82 19.79 -5.25
C SER A 318 22.58 20.93 -5.94
N GLN A 319 22.27 22.17 -5.57
CA GLN A 319 23.00 23.37 -6.02
C GLN A 319 24.49 23.34 -5.65
N ASN A 320 24.84 22.64 -4.58
CA ASN A 320 26.22 22.51 -4.09
C ASN A 320 26.86 21.17 -4.48
N SER A 321 26.33 20.50 -5.51
CA SER A 321 26.78 19.16 -5.89
C SER A 321 28.12 19.17 -6.60
N THR A 322 29.01 18.27 -6.19
CA THR A 322 30.32 17.99 -6.81
C THR A 322 30.22 17.33 -8.19
N LEU A 323 29.00 17.01 -8.61
CA LEU A 323 28.64 16.40 -9.90
C LEU A 323 28.35 17.43 -10.99
N ILE A 324 28.15 18.70 -10.62
CA ILE A 324 27.84 19.78 -11.56
C ILE A 324 28.97 19.91 -12.58
N ASN A 325 28.60 20.04 -13.86
CA ASN A 325 29.51 20.15 -15.02
C ASN A 325 30.43 18.94 -15.22
N LYS A 326 30.06 17.77 -14.68
CA LYS A 326 30.70 16.49 -15.01
C LYS A 326 29.71 15.58 -15.69
N THR A 327 30.18 14.84 -16.69
CA THR A 327 29.38 13.74 -17.23
C THR A 327 29.18 12.65 -16.16
N VAL A 328 28.09 11.89 -16.27
CA VAL A 328 27.85 10.76 -15.35
C VAL A 328 29.05 9.81 -15.29
N ARG A 329 29.71 9.56 -16.43
CA ARG A 329 30.91 8.74 -16.51
C ARG A 329 32.13 9.37 -15.83
N GLU A 330 32.38 10.67 -16.01
CA GLU A 330 33.50 11.37 -15.37
C GLU A 330 33.33 11.48 -13.86
N SER A 331 32.09 11.55 -13.38
CA SER A 331 31.79 11.60 -11.95
C SER A 331 32.03 10.28 -11.21
N ASP A 332 32.31 9.20 -11.95
CA ASP A 332 32.40 7.82 -11.45
C ASP A 332 31.22 7.46 -10.54
N PHE A 333 30.02 7.89 -10.94
CA PHE A 333 28.79 7.85 -10.12
C PHE A 333 28.54 6.46 -9.51
N ARG A 334 28.80 5.41 -10.31
CA ARG A 334 28.59 4.01 -9.94
C ARG A 334 29.43 3.58 -8.75
N ASN A 335 30.72 3.86 -8.77
CA ASN A 335 31.61 3.47 -7.69
C ASN A 335 31.49 4.41 -6.49
N LYS A 336 31.25 5.71 -6.75
CA LYS A 336 31.14 6.73 -5.70
C LYS A 336 29.92 6.50 -4.80
N TYR A 337 28.77 6.19 -5.40
CA TYR A 337 27.50 6.11 -4.65
C TYR A 337 26.89 4.72 -4.55
N ASP A 338 27.46 3.69 -5.19
CA ASP A 338 26.83 2.37 -5.29
C ASP A 338 25.45 2.45 -6.00
N ALA A 339 25.39 3.21 -7.10
CA ALA A 339 24.15 3.42 -7.85
C ALA A 339 24.41 3.65 -9.35
N ALA A 340 23.53 3.14 -10.20
CA ALA A 340 23.55 3.42 -11.64
C ALA A 340 22.50 4.48 -11.98
N VAL A 341 22.88 5.52 -12.71
CA VAL A 341 21.91 6.49 -13.26
C VAL A 341 21.18 5.82 -14.43
N ILE A 342 19.84 5.75 -14.31
CA ILE A 342 18.95 5.16 -15.30
C ILE A 342 18.44 6.24 -16.25
N SER A 343 18.05 7.40 -15.72
CA SER A 343 17.60 8.53 -16.54
C SER A 343 17.85 9.87 -15.85
N ILE A 344 17.88 10.94 -16.66
CA ILE A 344 18.10 12.32 -16.21
C ILE A 344 16.98 13.18 -16.78
N HIS A 345 16.29 13.91 -15.90
CA HIS A 345 15.29 14.90 -16.28
C HIS A 345 15.77 16.30 -15.94
N ARG A 346 15.54 17.25 -16.85
CA ARG A 346 15.88 18.65 -16.67
C ARG A 346 14.67 19.50 -17.04
N ASN A 347 14.26 20.38 -16.13
CA ASN A 347 13.08 21.24 -16.33
C ASN A 347 11.80 20.47 -16.70
N GLY A 348 11.66 19.23 -16.20
CA GLY A 348 10.51 18.37 -16.49
C GLY A 348 10.62 17.54 -17.78
N GLU A 349 11.64 17.76 -18.60
CA GLU A 349 11.88 16.99 -19.83
C GLU A 349 12.96 15.93 -19.63
N LEU A 350 12.79 14.78 -20.29
CA LEU A 350 13.80 13.73 -20.32
C LEU A 350 14.97 14.14 -21.22
N ILE A 351 16.19 14.08 -20.69
CA ILE A 351 17.40 14.29 -21.49
C ILE A 351 17.67 13.05 -22.33
N LYS A 352 17.55 13.20 -23.66
CA LYS A 352 17.81 12.14 -24.64
C LYS A 352 19.32 11.97 -24.86
N GLY A 353 19.75 10.73 -25.06
CA GLY A 353 21.14 10.37 -25.33
C GLY A 353 21.69 9.34 -24.34
N ARG A 354 22.99 9.03 -24.43
CA ARG A 354 23.65 8.11 -23.51
C ARG A 354 23.81 8.77 -22.15
N VAL A 355 23.13 8.23 -21.14
CA VAL A 355 23.15 8.77 -19.77
C VAL A 355 24.57 8.97 -19.25
N GLY A 356 25.50 8.07 -19.60
CA GLY A 356 26.92 8.18 -19.25
C GLY A 356 27.64 9.43 -19.76
N GLU A 357 27.20 10.00 -20.88
CA GLU A 357 27.81 11.15 -21.57
C GLU A 357 27.10 12.47 -21.26
N VAL A 358 25.99 12.43 -20.50
CA VAL A 358 25.23 13.63 -20.12
C VAL A 358 25.94 14.38 -19.01
N GLU A 359 26.22 15.67 -19.23
CA GLU A 359 26.68 16.61 -18.20
C GLU A 359 25.56 16.93 -17.21
N GLN A 360 25.83 16.71 -15.92
CA GLN A 360 24.89 16.92 -14.82
C GLN A 360 24.87 18.41 -14.42
N LYS A 361 23.67 18.94 -14.16
CA LYS A 361 23.43 20.32 -13.71
C LYS A 361 22.61 20.33 -12.42
N ALA A 362 22.74 21.42 -11.66
CA ALA A 362 21.90 21.63 -10.48
C ALA A 362 20.42 21.63 -10.87
N GLY A 363 19.58 20.96 -10.06
CA GLY A 363 18.16 20.80 -10.33
C GLY A 363 17.82 19.64 -11.27
N ASP A 364 18.80 18.95 -11.85
CA ASP A 364 18.54 17.72 -12.59
C ASP A 364 17.94 16.67 -11.67
N VAL A 365 16.93 15.94 -12.16
CA VAL A 365 16.31 14.84 -11.43
C VAL A 365 16.83 13.53 -12.01
N LEU A 366 17.54 12.77 -11.18
CA LEU A 366 18.16 11.50 -11.53
C LEU A 366 17.29 10.36 -11.00
N LEU A 367 16.93 9.43 -11.88
CA LEU A 367 16.42 8.14 -11.46
C LEU A 367 17.58 7.15 -11.35
N LEU A 368 17.72 6.55 -10.18
CA LEU A 368 18.85 5.70 -9.85
C LEU A 368 18.40 4.27 -9.58
N PHE A 369 19.16 3.31 -10.10
CA PHE A 369 19.12 1.94 -9.63
C PHE A 369 20.25 1.79 -8.59
N ALA A 370 19.86 1.82 -7.33
CA ALA A 370 20.76 1.98 -6.20
C ALA A 370 20.94 0.66 -5.44
N GLY A 371 22.16 0.38 -5.00
CA GLY A 371 22.46 -0.72 -4.09
C GLY A 371 22.09 -0.39 -2.65
N ALA A 372 22.19 -1.40 -1.77
CA ALA A 372 21.80 -1.30 -0.37
C ALA A 372 22.54 -0.20 0.42
N ASP A 373 23.74 0.19 -0.03
CA ASP A 373 24.60 1.14 0.67
C ASP A 373 24.41 2.59 0.17
N PHE A 374 23.60 2.82 -0.88
CA PHE A 374 23.41 4.13 -1.50
C PHE A 374 23.00 5.20 -0.48
N VAL A 375 21.95 4.93 0.31
CA VAL A 375 21.43 5.87 1.31
C VAL A 375 22.48 6.20 2.38
N GLN A 376 23.25 5.20 2.83
CA GLN A 376 24.28 5.41 3.84
C GLN A 376 25.47 6.22 3.30
N ARG A 377 25.86 5.98 2.05
CA ARG A 377 26.96 6.71 1.37
C ARG A 377 26.57 8.15 1.04
N THR A 378 25.30 8.38 0.70
CA THR A 378 24.80 9.71 0.33
C THR A 378 24.36 10.56 1.52
N ALA A 379 24.06 9.95 2.68
CA ALA A 379 23.63 10.66 3.90
C ALA A 379 24.63 11.72 4.41
N THR A 380 25.91 11.60 4.05
CA THR A 380 26.97 12.55 4.44
C THR A 380 27.34 13.52 3.33
N THR A 381 26.78 13.36 2.14
CA THR A 381 27.08 14.19 0.96
C THR A 381 26.02 15.26 0.76
N THR A 382 26.43 16.43 0.30
CA THR A 382 25.52 17.53 -0.07
C THR A 382 25.13 17.48 -1.55
N ASP A 383 25.40 16.37 -2.23
CA ASP A 383 25.25 16.23 -3.67
C ASP A 383 23.79 16.07 -4.12
N PHE A 384 22.88 15.67 -3.22
CA PHE A 384 21.50 15.32 -3.57
C PHE A 384 20.43 15.80 -2.56
N TYR A 385 19.24 16.07 -3.07
CA TYR A 385 17.98 16.13 -2.31
C TYR A 385 17.13 14.89 -2.65
N PHE A 386 16.59 14.21 -1.64
CA PHE A 386 15.72 13.04 -1.84
C PHE A 386 14.28 13.50 -2.05
N ILE A 387 13.69 13.23 -3.22
CA ILE A 387 12.30 13.59 -3.52
C ILE A 387 11.33 12.49 -3.07
N SER A 388 11.69 11.21 -3.24
CA SER A 388 10.82 10.09 -2.83
C SER A 388 11.61 8.77 -2.80
N LYS A 389 11.54 8.05 -1.67
CA LYS A 389 11.85 6.61 -1.64
C LYS A 389 10.72 5.90 -2.39
N VAL A 390 10.96 5.47 -3.62
CA VAL A 390 10.01 4.62 -4.35
C VAL A 390 10.00 3.25 -3.68
N ARG A 391 8.93 2.98 -2.91
CA ARG A 391 8.60 1.73 -2.22
C ARG A 391 9.79 1.01 -1.57
N GLU A 392 9.89 1.16 -0.25
CA GLU A 392 10.65 0.23 0.58
C GLU A 392 10.01 -1.17 0.45
N PHE A 393 10.48 -1.99 -0.48
CA PHE A 393 10.16 -3.42 -0.50
C PHE A 393 10.96 -4.07 0.64
N VAL A 394 10.56 -3.80 1.88
CA VAL A 394 10.99 -4.61 3.00
C VAL A 394 10.36 -5.96 2.79
N ARG A 395 11.09 -6.88 2.15
CA ARG A 395 10.80 -8.31 2.26
C ARG A 395 11.03 -8.69 3.70
N VAL A 396 9.97 -8.52 4.50
CA VAL A 396 9.91 -9.04 5.85
C VAL A 396 10.05 -10.55 5.74
N GLU A 397 10.92 -11.12 6.58
CA GLU A 397 11.27 -12.53 6.53
C GLU A 397 9.99 -13.37 6.70
N TRP A 398 9.87 -14.48 5.95
CA TRP A 398 8.64 -15.25 5.86
C TRP A 398 8.08 -15.68 7.23
N TYR A 399 8.97 -15.92 8.21
CA TYR A 399 8.58 -16.31 9.57
C TYR A 399 7.90 -15.16 10.32
N LYS A 400 8.29 -13.90 10.09
CA LYS A 400 7.65 -12.73 10.70
C LYS A 400 6.23 -12.54 10.14
N ASN A 401 6.04 -12.78 8.84
CA ASN A 401 4.72 -12.75 8.21
C ASN A 401 3.84 -13.90 8.70
N ALA A 402 4.40 -15.10 8.83
CA ALA A 402 3.73 -16.27 9.37
C ALA A 402 3.32 -16.05 10.84
N VAL A 403 4.15 -15.39 11.64
CA VAL A 403 3.85 -15.05 13.02
C VAL A 403 2.69 -14.07 13.13
N VAL A 404 2.70 -12.98 12.35
CA VAL A 404 1.62 -11.98 12.45
C VAL A 404 0.30 -12.56 11.93
N LEU A 405 0.29 -13.15 10.73
CA LEU A 405 -0.93 -13.75 10.17
C LEU A 405 -1.41 -14.96 11.00
N GLY A 406 -0.51 -15.87 11.33
CA GLY A 406 -0.82 -17.04 12.14
C GLY A 406 -1.31 -16.64 13.53
N GLY A 407 -0.65 -15.67 14.17
CA GLY A 407 -1.04 -15.15 15.47
C GLY A 407 -2.41 -14.49 15.48
N ILE A 408 -2.77 -13.73 14.43
CA ILE A 408 -4.11 -13.17 14.27
C ILE A 408 -5.15 -14.27 14.12
N ILE A 409 -4.91 -15.23 13.23
CA ILE A 409 -5.82 -16.37 13.02
C ILE A 409 -6.00 -17.15 14.33
N THR A 410 -4.90 -17.43 15.05
CA THR A 410 -4.95 -18.09 16.35
C THR A 410 -5.73 -17.28 17.38
N ALA A 411 -5.49 -15.95 17.47
CA ALA A 411 -6.22 -15.08 18.39
C ALA A 411 -7.74 -15.09 18.13
N ILE A 412 -8.13 -15.00 16.85
CA ILE A 412 -9.54 -15.04 16.45
C ILE A 412 -10.15 -16.41 16.75
N VAL A 413 -9.46 -17.50 16.42
CA VAL A 413 -9.95 -18.87 16.66
C VAL A 413 -10.13 -19.12 18.16
N LEU A 414 -9.15 -18.75 18.99
CA LEU A 414 -9.25 -18.90 20.44
C LEU A 414 -10.41 -18.09 21.03
N ALA A 415 -10.60 -16.85 20.55
CA ALA A 415 -11.71 -16.03 20.98
C ALA A 415 -13.07 -16.55 20.47
N ALA A 416 -13.11 -17.11 19.26
CA ALA A 416 -14.32 -17.65 18.63
C ALA A 416 -14.85 -18.89 19.35
N PHE A 417 -13.96 -19.75 19.83
CA PHE A 417 -14.31 -20.90 20.66
C PHE A 417 -14.43 -20.55 22.16
N GLN A 418 -14.35 -19.26 22.51
CA GLN A 418 -14.36 -18.76 23.90
C GLN A 418 -13.31 -19.45 24.81
N ILE A 419 -12.21 -19.93 24.23
CA ILE A 419 -11.11 -20.58 24.96
C ILE A 419 -10.25 -19.52 25.65
N PHE A 420 -10.06 -18.37 25.00
CA PHE A 420 -9.23 -17.28 25.52
C PHE A 420 -9.75 -15.90 25.10
N PRO A 421 -9.75 -14.88 25.98
CA PRO A 421 -10.22 -13.54 25.63
C PRO A 421 -9.44 -12.93 24.46
N LEU A 422 -10.15 -12.22 23.58
CA LEU A 422 -9.56 -11.59 22.40
C LEU A 422 -8.50 -10.56 22.80
N ILE A 423 -8.81 -9.70 23.77
CA ILE A 423 -7.89 -8.65 24.25
C ILE A 423 -6.53 -9.23 24.68
N LEU A 424 -6.54 -10.33 25.42
CA LEU A 424 -5.32 -11.00 25.88
C LEU A 424 -4.57 -11.65 24.71
N SER A 425 -5.30 -12.28 23.78
CA SER A 425 -4.70 -12.86 22.57
C SER A 425 -3.96 -11.81 21.74
N LEU A 426 -4.57 -10.63 21.55
CA LEU A 426 -3.98 -9.52 20.80
C LEU A 426 -2.76 -8.92 21.53
N LEU A 427 -2.82 -8.79 22.86
CA LEU A 427 -1.68 -8.34 23.66
C LEU A 427 -0.49 -9.30 23.55
N ILE A 428 -0.73 -10.62 23.64
CA ILE A 428 0.31 -11.63 23.45
C ILE A 428 0.93 -11.51 22.07
N LEU A 429 0.11 -11.32 21.02
CA LEU A 429 0.59 -11.14 19.66
C LEU A 429 1.48 -9.90 19.52
N ILE A 430 1.11 -8.77 20.14
CA ILE A 430 1.93 -7.55 20.13
C ILE A 430 3.26 -7.78 20.86
N ILE A 431 3.23 -8.40 22.04
CA ILE A 431 4.45 -8.73 22.80
C ILE A 431 5.37 -9.63 21.97
N LEU A 432 4.83 -10.65 21.33
CA LEU A 432 5.59 -11.58 20.50
C LEU A 432 6.15 -10.88 19.25
N SER A 433 5.40 -9.94 18.67
CA SER A 433 5.85 -9.10 17.56
C SER A 433 6.99 -8.15 17.95
N LEU A 434 6.96 -7.60 19.17
CA LEU A 434 8.04 -6.80 19.74
C LEU A 434 9.28 -7.65 20.03
N ALA A 435 9.10 -8.83 20.62
CA ALA A 435 10.19 -9.75 20.95
C ALA A 435 10.95 -10.21 19.70
N LEU A 436 10.22 -10.47 18.60
CA LEU A 436 10.78 -10.85 17.30
C LEU A 436 11.27 -9.66 16.46
N LYS A 437 11.25 -8.44 17.00
CA LYS A 437 11.65 -7.20 16.30
C LYS A 437 10.96 -7.08 14.94
N ILE A 438 9.65 -7.33 14.93
CA ILE A 438 8.77 -7.04 13.79
C ILE A 438 8.39 -5.56 13.80
N THR A 439 8.21 -5.00 15.00
CA THR A 439 7.95 -3.58 15.24
C THR A 439 8.78 -3.06 16.41
N HIS A 440 9.01 -1.75 16.45
CA HIS A 440 9.64 -1.09 17.58
C HIS A 440 8.59 -0.43 18.51
N PRO A 441 8.79 -0.42 19.84
CA PRO A 441 7.87 0.22 20.78
C PRO A 441 7.53 1.68 20.43
N LYS A 442 8.49 2.41 19.86
CA LYS A 442 8.32 3.82 19.45
C LYS A 442 7.38 4.00 18.26
N GLU A 443 7.09 2.93 17.52
CA GLU A 443 6.24 2.98 16.34
C GLU A 443 4.77 2.66 16.67
N LEU A 444 4.50 1.96 17.79
CA LEU A 444 3.14 1.57 18.17
C LEU A 444 2.16 2.74 18.31
N PRO A 445 2.54 3.91 18.89
CA PRO A 445 1.62 5.05 18.97
C PRO A 445 1.27 5.62 17.60
N ARG A 446 2.22 5.61 16.65
CA ARG A 446 1.99 6.09 15.28
C ARG A 446 1.02 5.20 14.51
N SER A 447 0.88 3.93 14.90
CA SER A 447 -0.10 3.00 14.34
C SER A 447 -1.55 3.37 14.69
N ILE A 448 -1.76 4.24 15.68
CA ILE A 448 -3.09 4.70 16.13
C ILE A 448 -3.46 6.02 15.46
N GLU A 449 -2.46 6.80 15.02
CA GLU A 449 -2.65 8.02 14.22
C GLU A 449 -2.98 7.63 12.78
N PHE A 450 -4.27 7.62 12.45
CA PHE A 450 -4.76 7.57 11.08
C PHE A 450 -4.83 8.98 10.47
#